data_AF-A0A645J1T2-F1
#
_entry.id   AF-A0A645J1T2-F1
#
_cell.length_a   1.000
_cell.length_b   1.000
_cell.length_c   1.000
_cell.angle_alpha   90.00
_cell.angle_beta   90.00
_cell.angle_gamma   90.00
#
_symmetry.space_group_name_H-M   'P 1'
#
loop_
_entity.id
_entity.type
_entity.pdbx_description
1 polymer ?
#
loop_
_entity_poly.entity_id
_entity_poly.type
_entity_poly.pdbx_seq_one_letter_code
_entity_poly.pdbx_strand_id
1 'polypeptide(L)'
;MGKEIVNELEQAGISVIHDTAIHDKSYNDSYDSSRASVEKYLKDYPSIQITLDVHRDAIHYDSKTYCRPVGEVLGKNAAQVMILTGAEGGRVSDFPNWEQNLDFALTLQNYGQNMYPGLMRPIMFCQRKYNLDLGKYSLLLEMGTDGNTLEEAVYAGRLIGNVLATVLLDAAQ
;
A
#
# COMPACT_ATOMS: atom_id res chain seq x y z
N MET A 1 -6.63 7.09 6.20
CA MET A 1 -5.35 6.57 5.69
C MET A 1 -5.16 7.01 4.25
N GLY A 2 -5.91 6.45 3.27
CA GLY A 2 -5.81 6.83 1.85
C GLY A 2 -5.86 8.34 1.59
N LYS A 3 -6.79 9.06 2.24
CA LYS A 3 -6.85 10.53 2.15
C LYS A 3 -5.54 11.25 2.52
N GLU A 4 -4.82 10.81 3.54
CA GLU A 4 -3.55 11.45 3.94
C GLU A 4 -2.45 11.18 2.92
N ILE A 5 -2.43 9.99 2.32
CA ILE A 5 -1.51 9.65 1.23
C ILE A 5 -1.76 10.57 0.03
N VAL A 6 -3.03 10.74 -0.35
CA VAL A 6 -3.45 11.66 -1.42
C VAL A 6 -3.00 13.08 -1.12
N ASN A 7 -3.27 13.59 0.08
CA ASN A 7 -2.90 14.95 0.47
C ASN A 7 -1.39 15.21 0.33
N GLU A 8 -0.53 14.27 0.72
CA GLU A 8 0.93 14.42 0.65
C GLU A 8 1.43 14.37 -0.80
N LEU A 9 0.87 13.47 -1.62
CA LEU A 9 1.18 13.38 -3.05
C LEU A 9 0.75 14.66 -3.81
N GLU A 10 -0.46 15.16 -3.57
CA GLU A 10 -0.96 16.37 -4.21
C GLU A 10 -0.18 17.62 -3.79
N GLN A 11 0.23 17.72 -2.52
CA GLN A 11 1.11 18.79 -2.04
C GLN A 11 2.48 18.77 -2.71
N ALA A 12 2.97 17.59 -3.10
CA ALA A 12 4.19 17.41 -3.88
C ALA A 12 4.00 17.65 -5.39
N GLY A 13 2.79 18.00 -5.84
CA GLY A 13 2.48 18.24 -7.25
C GLY A 13 2.20 16.97 -8.06
N ILE A 14 1.99 15.83 -7.40
CA ILE A 14 1.71 14.55 -8.05
C ILE A 14 0.19 14.39 -8.15
N SER A 15 -0.30 14.13 -9.36
CA SER A 15 -1.73 13.90 -9.60
C SER A 15 -2.16 12.52 -9.12
N VAL A 16 -3.28 12.43 -8.40
CA VAL A 16 -3.80 11.19 -7.83
C VAL A 16 -5.26 11.00 -8.17
N ILE A 17 -5.65 9.76 -8.47
CA ILE A 17 -7.04 9.32 -8.49
C ILE A 17 -7.29 8.55 -7.19
N HIS A 18 -8.19 9.05 -6.36
CA HIS A 18 -8.57 8.39 -5.11
C HIS A 18 -9.93 7.74 -5.27
N ASP A 19 -9.94 6.42 -5.50
CA ASP A 19 -11.18 5.64 -5.49
C ASP A 19 -11.62 5.38 -4.04
N THR A 20 -12.86 5.76 -3.72
CA THR A 20 -13.47 5.57 -2.39
C THR A 20 -14.68 4.65 -2.44
N ALA A 21 -14.84 3.86 -3.49
CA ALA A 21 -15.91 2.88 -3.61
C ALA A 21 -15.72 1.74 -2.59
N ILE A 22 -16.84 1.20 -2.12
CA ILE A 22 -16.84 0.09 -1.17
C ILE A 22 -16.84 -1.22 -1.95
N HIS A 23 -15.71 -1.93 -1.92
CA HIS A 23 -15.50 -3.18 -2.65
C HIS A 23 -15.72 -4.44 -1.80
N ASP A 24 -15.73 -4.32 -0.48
CA ASP A 24 -15.69 -5.43 0.48
C ASP A 24 -17.05 -5.83 1.06
N LYS A 25 -18.17 -5.41 0.44
CA LYS A 25 -19.52 -5.81 0.87
C LYS A 25 -19.71 -7.33 0.91
N SER A 26 -19.01 -8.04 0.02
CA SER A 26 -18.80 -9.48 0.06
C SER A 26 -17.30 -9.71 0.11
N TYR A 27 -16.81 -10.33 1.19
CA TYR A 27 -15.39 -10.57 1.38
C TYR A 27 -14.78 -11.36 0.21
N ASN A 28 -15.50 -12.38 -0.27
CA ASN A 28 -15.02 -13.25 -1.35
C ASN A 28 -14.96 -12.55 -2.72
N ASP A 29 -15.79 -11.54 -2.92
CA ASP A 29 -15.89 -10.83 -4.21
C ASP A 29 -15.10 -9.51 -4.20
N SER A 30 -14.42 -9.20 -3.10
CA SER A 30 -13.76 -7.90 -2.89
C SER A 30 -12.71 -7.59 -3.95
N TYR A 31 -11.85 -8.56 -4.27
CA TYR A 31 -10.82 -8.40 -5.29
C TYR A 31 -11.38 -8.35 -6.71
N ASP A 32 -12.41 -9.12 -7.03
CA ASP A 32 -13.07 -9.05 -8.34
C ASP A 32 -13.77 -7.70 -8.53
N SER A 33 -14.38 -7.17 -7.46
CA SER A 33 -15.00 -5.85 -7.47
C SER A 33 -13.98 -4.73 -7.64
N SER A 34 -12.88 -4.73 -6.89
CA SER A 34 -11.84 -3.70 -6.99
C SER A 34 -11.06 -3.80 -8.31
N ARG A 35 -10.89 -5.00 -8.86
CA ARG A 35 -10.29 -5.23 -10.17
C ARG A 35 -11.01 -4.47 -11.26
N ALA A 36 -12.34 -4.54 -11.29
CA ALA A 36 -13.15 -3.83 -12.28
C ALA A 36 -12.93 -2.30 -12.23
N SER A 37 -12.80 -1.73 -11.03
CA SER A 37 -12.46 -0.31 -10.86
C SER A 37 -11.06 0.01 -11.37
N VAL A 38 -10.05 -0.78 -10.97
CA VAL A 38 -8.66 -0.57 -11.38
C VAL A 38 -8.52 -0.68 -12.90
N GLU A 39 -9.07 -1.72 -13.53
CA GLU A 39 -9.06 -1.89 -14.99
C GLU A 39 -9.73 -0.73 -15.72
N LYS A 40 -10.84 -0.21 -15.18
CA LYS A 40 -11.49 0.99 -15.72
C LYS A 40 -10.56 2.20 -15.68
N TYR A 41 -9.89 2.47 -14.56
CA TYR A 41 -8.98 3.62 -14.47
C TYR A 41 -7.75 3.44 -15.35
N LEU A 42 -7.15 2.24 -15.42
CA LEU A 42 -6.01 1.99 -16.31
C LEU A 42 -6.39 2.17 -17.78
N LYS A 43 -7.64 1.86 -18.15
CA LYS A 43 -8.17 2.13 -19.50
C LYS A 43 -8.40 3.62 -19.75
N ASP A 44 -9.02 4.33 -18.82
CA ASP A 44 -9.35 5.75 -18.97
C ASP A 44 -8.11 6.66 -18.88
N TYR A 45 -7.10 6.22 -18.13
CA TYR A 45 -5.87 6.95 -17.84
C TYR A 45 -4.64 6.04 -18.06
N PRO A 46 -4.26 5.76 -19.32
CA PRO A 46 -3.14 4.87 -19.65
C PRO A 46 -1.77 5.39 -19.18
N SER A 47 -1.70 6.64 -18.72
CA SER A 47 -0.52 7.22 -18.08
C SER A 47 -0.32 6.77 -16.63
N ILE A 48 -1.31 6.13 -15.99
CA ILE A 48 -1.14 5.56 -14.65
C ILE A 48 -0.05 4.49 -14.70
N GLN A 49 0.97 4.64 -13.87
CA GLN A 49 2.06 3.67 -13.72
C GLN A 49 2.09 3.01 -12.35
N ILE A 50 1.32 3.51 -11.37
CA ILE A 50 1.33 3.02 -9.99
C ILE A 50 -0.11 2.86 -9.54
N THR A 51 -0.42 1.73 -8.90
CA THR A 51 -1.70 1.51 -8.20
C THR A 51 -1.41 1.07 -6.77
N LEU A 52 -2.06 1.71 -5.81
CA LEU A 52 -1.91 1.37 -4.39
C LEU A 52 -3.24 0.88 -3.86
N ASP A 53 -3.26 -0.36 -3.37
CA ASP A 53 -4.36 -0.86 -2.55
C ASP A 53 -4.03 -0.58 -1.07
N VAL A 54 -4.95 0.02 -0.31
CA VAL A 54 -4.64 0.54 1.05
C VAL A 54 -5.59 -0.05 2.08
N HIS A 55 -5.04 -0.92 2.92
CA HIS A 55 -5.77 -1.78 3.83
C HIS A 55 -5.36 -1.57 5.30
N ARG A 56 -6.07 -2.26 6.20
CA ARG A 56 -5.59 -2.61 7.54
C ARG A 56 -5.70 -4.12 7.72
N ASP A 57 -4.64 -4.74 8.20
CA ASP A 57 -4.56 -6.17 8.44
C ASP A 57 -5.61 -6.58 9.48
N ALA A 58 -6.32 -7.69 9.26
CA ALA A 58 -7.15 -8.32 10.29
C ALA A 58 -6.37 -9.45 10.97
N ILE A 59 -5.59 -9.12 12.00
CA ILE A 59 -4.73 -10.08 12.71
C ILE A 59 -5.15 -10.21 14.17
N HIS A 60 -5.73 -11.36 14.50
CA HIS A 60 -6.18 -11.71 15.84
C HIS A 60 -5.31 -12.83 16.41
N TYR A 61 -4.92 -12.71 17.67
CA TYR A 61 -4.29 -13.81 18.40
C TYR A 61 -5.36 -14.71 19.03
N ASP A 62 -5.03 -15.98 19.27
CA ASP A 62 -5.90 -16.99 19.90
C ASP A 62 -6.53 -16.49 21.23
N SER A 63 -5.89 -15.53 21.89
CA SER A 63 -6.33 -14.90 23.14
C SER A 63 -7.41 -13.81 22.98
N LYS A 64 -7.98 -13.60 21.78
CA LYS A 64 -8.87 -12.46 21.44
C LYS A 64 -8.21 -11.09 21.60
N THR A 65 -6.88 -11.04 21.64
CA THR A 65 -6.13 -9.79 21.58
C THR A 65 -5.82 -9.47 20.12
N TYR A 66 -5.95 -8.20 19.77
CA TYR A 66 -5.67 -7.72 18.42
C TYR A 66 -4.18 -7.40 18.34
N CYS A 67 -3.54 -7.78 17.23
CA CYS A 67 -2.21 -7.29 16.94
C CYS A 67 -2.27 -5.77 16.80
N ARG A 68 -1.29 -5.04 17.33
CA ARG A 68 -1.19 -3.57 17.22
C ARG A 68 0.28 -3.21 16.95
N PRO A 69 0.77 -3.35 15.71
CA PRO A 69 2.12 -2.96 15.35
C PRO A 69 2.26 -1.43 15.39
N VAL A 70 3.11 -0.92 16.26
CA VAL A 70 3.33 0.52 16.46
C VAL A 70 4.82 0.81 16.49
N GLY A 71 5.21 1.88 15.78
CA GLY A 71 6.53 2.50 15.89
C GLY A 71 6.40 3.93 16.41
N GLU A 72 7.34 4.39 17.22
CA GLU A 72 7.44 5.81 17.58
C GLU A 72 8.21 6.55 16.48
N VAL A 73 7.53 7.44 15.76
CA VAL A 73 8.10 8.23 14.66
C VAL A 73 7.91 9.71 14.96
N LEU A 74 9.01 10.45 15.08
CA LEU A 74 9.03 11.87 15.42
C LEU A 74 8.24 12.18 16.72
N GLY A 75 8.40 11.33 17.74
CA GLY A 75 7.76 11.48 19.05
C GLY A 75 6.26 11.18 19.07
N LYS A 76 5.72 10.53 18.03
CA LYS A 76 4.31 10.10 17.94
C LYS A 76 4.21 8.64 17.54
N ASN A 77 3.21 7.94 18.08
CA ASN A 77 2.90 6.58 17.67
C ASN A 77 2.30 6.55 16.26
N ALA A 78 2.92 5.81 15.37
CA ALA A 78 2.42 5.48 14.03
C ALA A 78 2.11 3.98 13.96
N ALA A 79 1.03 3.62 13.26
CA ALA A 79 0.84 2.24 12.85
C ALA A 79 1.99 1.86 11.91
N GLN A 80 2.64 0.71 12.11
CA GLN A 80 3.70 0.33 11.20
C GLN A 80 3.13 -0.17 9.87
N VAL A 81 3.73 0.27 8.77
CA VAL A 81 3.28 -0.03 7.40
C VAL A 81 3.99 -1.27 6.88
N MET A 82 3.23 -2.25 6.39
CA MET A 82 3.77 -3.37 5.63
C MET A 82 3.42 -3.17 4.16
N ILE A 83 4.39 -3.40 3.28
CA ILE A 83 4.17 -3.45 1.84
C ILE A 83 4.01 -4.91 1.45
N LEU A 84 2.91 -5.22 0.78
CA LEU A 84 2.69 -6.48 0.07
C LEU A 84 3.07 -6.30 -1.39
N THR A 85 3.83 -7.26 -1.89
CA THR A 85 4.05 -7.44 -3.33
C THR A 85 3.96 -8.91 -3.69
N GLY A 86 3.62 -9.17 -4.94
CA GLY A 86 3.37 -10.52 -5.43
C GLY A 86 4.46 -11.02 -6.38
N ALA A 87 4.47 -12.32 -6.64
CA ALA A 87 5.34 -12.97 -7.62
C ALA A 87 4.54 -13.93 -8.49
N GLU A 88 4.98 -14.10 -9.73
CA GLU A 88 4.62 -15.29 -10.50
C GLU A 88 5.27 -16.53 -9.88
N GLY A 89 4.54 -17.65 -9.85
CA GLY A 89 5.06 -18.92 -9.36
C GLY A 89 4.00 -19.79 -8.69
N GLY A 90 4.24 -21.11 -8.70
CA GLY A 90 3.32 -22.09 -8.14
C GLY A 90 1.99 -22.06 -8.88
N ARG A 91 0.93 -21.59 -8.20
CA ARG A 91 -0.43 -21.49 -8.76
C ARG A 91 -0.74 -20.11 -9.38
N VAL A 92 0.19 -19.16 -9.29
CA VAL A 92 0.04 -17.83 -9.87
C VAL A 92 0.77 -17.79 -11.20
N SER A 93 0.03 -17.47 -12.26
CA SER A 93 0.50 -17.19 -13.61
C SER A 93 0.04 -15.79 -14.06
N ASP A 94 0.58 -15.30 -15.16
CA ASP A 94 0.16 -14.07 -15.81
C ASP A 94 0.33 -12.87 -14.88
N PHE A 95 1.54 -12.72 -14.34
CA PHE A 95 1.91 -11.60 -13.48
C PHE A 95 3.16 -10.88 -14.03
N PRO A 96 3.10 -10.29 -15.22
CA PRO A 96 4.29 -9.88 -15.98
C PRO A 96 5.15 -8.79 -15.31
N ASN A 97 4.59 -7.97 -14.41
CA ASN A 97 5.29 -6.84 -13.81
C ASN A 97 5.79 -7.11 -12.37
N TRP A 98 5.78 -8.37 -11.91
CA TRP A 98 6.02 -8.68 -10.50
C TRP A 98 7.43 -8.25 -10.03
N GLU A 99 8.44 -8.32 -10.90
CA GLU A 99 9.80 -7.86 -10.59
C GLU A 99 9.86 -6.35 -10.38
N GLN A 100 9.21 -5.57 -11.25
CA GLN A 100 9.13 -4.11 -11.11
C GLN A 100 8.34 -3.70 -9.85
N ASN A 101 7.29 -4.46 -9.51
CA ASN A 101 6.55 -4.24 -8.27
C ASN A 101 7.43 -4.53 -7.04
N LEU A 102 8.22 -5.60 -7.07
CA LEU A 102 9.17 -5.91 -5.99
C LEU A 102 10.26 -4.84 -5.84
N ASP A 103 10.85 -4.40 -6.96
CA ASP A 103 11.86 -3.34 -6.95
C ASP A 103 11.33 -2.02 -6.36
N PHE A 104 10.11 -1.63 -6.76
CA PHE A 104 9.45 -0.47 -6.18
C PHE A 104 9.11 -0.64 -4.70
N ALA A 105 8.64 -1.84 -4.28
CA ALA A 105 8.40 -2.14 -2.87
C ALA A 105 9.68 -1.99 -2.02
N LEU A 106 10.79 -2.54 -2.50
CA LEU A 106 12.10 -2.48 -1.82
C LEU A 106 12.60 -1.04 -1.74
N THR A 107 12.50 -0.28 -2.84
CA THR A 107 12.87 1.13 -2.88
C THR A 107 12.04 1.93 -1.87
N LEU A 108 10.71 1.78 -1.91
CA LEU A 108 9.81 2.48 -1.01
C LEU A 108 10.06 2.13 0.47
N GLN A 109 10.28 0.84 0.77
CA GLN A 109 10.62 0.41 2.13
C GLN A 109 11.94 1.02 2.59
N ASN A 110 12.96 1.05 1.74
CA ASN A 110 14.25 1.63 2.09
C ASN A 110 14.14 3.13 2.38
N TYR A 111 13.44 3.90 1.54
CA TYR A 111 13.17 5.31 1.82
C TYR A 111 12.39 5.49 3.13
N GLY A 112 11.34 4.69 3.33
CA GLY A 112 10.52 4.74 4.55
C GLY A 112 11.34 4.47 5.82
N GLN A 113 12.22 3.47 5.81
CA GLN A 113 13.09 3.17 6.94
C GLN A 113 14.13 4.24 7.22
N ASN A 114 14.67 4.90 6.19
CA ASN A 114 15.67 5.96 6.36
C ASN A 114 15.05 7.29 6.79
N MET A 115 13.92 7.68 6.19
CA MET A 115 13.22 8.92 6.52
C MET A 115 12.53 8.83 7.89
N TYR A 116 11.92 7.68 8.17
CA TYR A 116 11.10 7.45 9.36
C TYR A 116 11.43 6.11 10.03
N PRO A 117 12.58 6.01 10.74
CA PRO A 117 12.95 4.79 11.45
C PRO A 117 11.83 4.30 12.38
N GLY A 118 11.43 3.04 12.22
CA GLY A 118 10.34 2.41 12.97
C GLY A 118 8.99 2.40 12.25
N LEU A 119 8.85 3.09 11.11
CA LEU A 119 7.61 3.10 10.32
C LEU A 119 7.36 1.77 9.60
N MET A 120 8.38 1.15 8.99
CA MET A 120 8.16 0.01 8.10
C MET A 120 8.30 -1.33 8.82
N ARG A 121 7.38 -2.25 8.49
CA ARG A 121 7.51 -3.70 8.72
C ARG A 121 8.25 -4.34 7.54
N PRO A 122 8.76 -5.58 7.69
CA PRO A 122 9.26 -6.36 6.56
C PRO A 122 8.23 -6.47 5.43
N ILE A 123 8.71 -6.51 4.17
CA ILE A 123 7.83 -6.70 3.00
C ILE A 123 7.26 -8.11 3.07
N MET A 124 5.97 -8.24 2.77
CA MET A 124 5.36 -9.54 2.51
C MET A 124 5.40 -9.81 1.00
N PHE A 125 6.33 -10.69 0.60
CA PHE A 125 6.47 -11.15 -0.78
C PHE A 125 5.85 -12.54 -0.93
N CYS A 126 4.88 -12.70 -1.82
CA CYS A 126 4.11 -13.94 -1.91
C CYS A 126 3.63 -14.29 -3.32
N GLN A 127 3.27 -15.56 -3.54
CA GLN A 127 2.62 -16.00 -4.79
C GLN A 127 1.11 -15.74 -4.73
N ARG A 128 0.70 -14.45 -4.72
CA ARG A 128 -0.69 -14.00 -4.75
C ARG A 128 -0.84 -12.78 -5.67
N LYS A 129 -2.00 -12.68 -6.35
CA LYS A 129 -2.28 -11.58 -7.28
C LYS A 129 -2.74 -10.31 -6.59
N TYR A 130 -3.86 -10.35 -5.86
CA TYR A 130 -4.45 -9.18 -5.21
C TYR A 130 -4.52 -7.92 -6.10
N ASN A 131 -4.82 -8.12 -7.38
CA ASN A 131 -4.82 -7.07 -8.42
C ASN A 131 -3.47 -6.39 -8.68
N LEU A 132 -2.40 -6.82 -8.02
CA LEU A 132 -1.03 -6.35 -8.23
C LEU A 132 -0.50 -6.73 -9.62
N ASP A 133 -1.15 -7.69 -10.30
CA ASP A 133 -0.83 -8.10 -11.67
C ASP A 133 -1.34 -7.13 -12.75
N LEU A 134 -2.22 -6.19 -12.41
CA LEU A 134 -2.88 -5.29 -13.37
C LEU A 134 -2.00 -4.17 -13.89
N GLY A 135 -1.06 -3.70 -13.07
CA GLY A 135 -0.26 -2.52 -13.34
C GLY A 135 1.22 -2.76 -13.20
N LYS A 136 2.00 -1.75 -13.56
CA LYS A 136 3.37 -1.61 -13.09
C LYS A 136 3.33 -1.00 -11.70
N TYR A 137 4.38 -1.23 -10.92
CA TYR A 137 4.57 -0.65 -9.59
C TYR A 137 3.34 -0.77 -8.67
N SER A 138 2.55 -1.83 -8.85
CA SER A 138 1.33 -2.07 -8.10
C SER A 138 1.67 -2.68 -6.75
N LEU A 139 1.24 -2.03 -5.66
CA LEU A 139 1.51 -2.46 -4.28
C LEU A 139 0.23 -2.48 -3.47
N LEU A 140 0.22 -3.30 -2.41
CA LEU A 140 -0.76 -3.22 -1.35
C LEU A 140 -0.06 -2.74 -0.06
N LEU A 141 -0.64 -1.76 0.61
CA LEU A 141 -0.16 -1.19 1.86
C LEU A 141 -1.06 -1.62 3.02
N GLU A 142 -0.52 -2.40 3.94
CA GLU A 142 -1.19 -2.71 5.20
C GLU A 142 -0.78 -1.69 6.26
N MET A 143 -1.72 -0.82 6.61
CA MET A 143 -1.53 0.34 7.48
C MET A 143 -1.70 -0.06 8.96
N GLY A 144 -0.82 -0.94 9.42
CA GLY A 144 -1.00 -1.67 10.67
C GLY A 144 -2.16 -2.65 10.56
N THR A 145 -2.92 -2.79 11.64
CA THR A 145 -4.00 -3.78 11.78
C THR A 145 -5.31 -3.13 12.25
N ASP A 146 -6.36 -3.94 12.35
CA ASP A 146 -7.62 -3.59 13.02
C ASP A 146 -7.50 -3.38 14.54
N GLY A 147 -6.35 -3.72 15.15
CA GLY A 147 -6.00 -3.39 16.53
C GLY A 147 -5.35 -2.02 16.72
N ASN A 148 -4.84 -1.39 15.65
CA ASN A 148 -4.34 0.00 15.73
C ASN A 148 -5.48 1.00 15.86
N THR A 149 -5.19 2.14 16.50
CA THR A 149 -6.13 3.27 16.51
C THR A 149 -6.21 3.90 15.13
N LEU A 150 -7.32 4.61 14.87
CA LEU A 150 -7.45 5.33 13.62
C LEU A 150 -6.39 6.43 13.49
N GLU A 151 -6.06 7.11 14.60
CA GLU A 151 -5.06 8.16 14.65
C GLU A 151 -3.66 7.64 14.26
N GLU A 152 -3.29 6.46 14.76
CA GLU A 152 -2.02 5.80 14.41
C GLU A 152 -1.94 5.49 12.91
N ALA A 153 -3.01 4.96 12.33
CA ALA A 153 -3.06 4.59 10.93
C ALA A 153 -3.15 5.81 10.00
N VAL A 154 -3.85 6.87 10.43
CA VAL A 154 -3.90 8.16 9.72
C VAL A 154 -2.52 8.82 9.73
N TYR A 155 -1.85 8.85 10.87
CA TYR A 155 -0.49 9.40 10.96
C TYR A 155 0.49 8.60 10.09
N ALA A 156 0.41 7.27 10.11
CA ALA A 156 1.18 6.42 9.21
C ALA A 156 0.90 6.71 7.72
N GLY A 157 -0.38 6.95 7.37
CA GLY A 157 -0.80 7.35 6.03
C GLY A 157 -0.13 8.65 5.56
N ARG A 158 0.00 9.63 6.45
CA ARG A 158 0.72 10.87 6.17
C ARG A 158 2.21 10.62 5.95
N LEU A 159 2.85 9.84 6.83
CA LEU A 159 4.27 9.53 6.72
C LEU A 159 4.57 8.76 5.43
N ILE A 160 3.84 7.69 5.12
CA ILE A 160 4.09 6.91 3.89
C ILE A 160 3.75 7.71 2.63
N GLY A 161 2.77 8.61 2.68
CA GLY A 161 2.50 9.57 1.60
C GLY A 161 3.70 10.47 1.30
N ASN A 162 4.36 10.99 2.35
CA ASN A 162 5.58 11.79 2.19
C ASN A 162 6.76 10.97 1.62
N VAL A 163 6.91 9.72 2.05
CA VAL A 163 7.90 8.79 1.49
C VAL A 163 7.63 8.54 0.00
N LEU A 164 6.38 8.23 -0.36
CA LEU A 164 5.97 8.03 -1.75
C LEU A 164 6.28 9.26 -2.61
N ALA A 165 5.91 10.45 -2.16
CA ALA A 165 6.21 11.69 -2.87
C ALA A 165 7.72 11.85 -3.11
N THR A 166 8.54 11.59 -2.09
CA THR A 166 10.00 11.70 -2.19
C THR A 166 10.57 10.72 -3.22
N VAL A 167 10.18 9.43 -3.14
CA VAL A 167 10.63 8.40 -4.11
C VAL A 167 10.28 8.79 -5.55
N LEU A 168 9.07 9.31 -5.77
CA LEU A 168 8.61 9.67 -7.12
C LEU A 168 9.29 10.91 -7.68
N LEU A 169 9.62 11.89 -6.82
CA LEU A 169 10.36 13.09 -7.24
C LEU A 169 11.83 12.81 -7.49
N ASP A 170 12.46 11.91 -6.73
CA ASP A 170 13.85 11.51 -6.94
C ASP A 170 14.02 10.67 -8.22
N ALA A 171 13.03 9.83 -8.55
CA ALA A 171 13.03 9.07 -9.79
C ALA A 171 12.83 9.93 -11.06
N ALA A 172 12.38 11.18 -10.90
CA ALA A 172 12.13 12.11 -12.01
C ALA A 172 13.35 12.99 -12.36
N GLN A 173 14.44 12.90 -11.59
CA GLN A 173 15.70 13.63 -11.79
C GLN A 173 16.70 12.83 -12.63
#